data_AF-A0A0F9DKX1-F1
#
_entry.id   AF-A0A0F9DKX1-F1
#
_cell.length_a   1.000
_cell.length_b   1.000
_cell.length_c   1.000
_cell.angle_alpha   90.00
_cell.angle_beta   90.00
_cell.angle_gamma   90.00
#
_symmetry.space_group_name_H-M   'P 1'
#
loop_
_entity.id
_entity.type
_entity.pdbx_description
1 polymer ?
#
loop_
_entity_poly.entity_id
_entity_poly.type
_entity_poly.pdbx_seq_one_letter_code
_entity_poly.pdbx_strand_id
1 'polypeptide(L)'
;WNKAALQQPEDAAIAEFMAQIDGIEIGNWVEFRLVNGASFRCKLSALIEEADCFVFVNRMGLKVIEKTRVELAHEMRRGRMTLLEQGALIDRALDAVVGSLRSRTA
;
A
#
# COMPACT_ATOMS: atom_id res chain seq x y z
N TRP A 1 -33.79 -7.40 -8.86
CA TRP A 1 -32.42 -7.82 -9.19
C TRP A 1 -31.58 -7.73 -7.92
N ASN A 2 -31.14 -8.87 -7.36
CA ASN A 2 -30.44 -8.92 -6.07
C ASN A 2 -28.96 -8.55 -6.24
N LYS A 3 -28.58 -7.36 -5.72
CA LYS A 3 -27.19 -6.88 -5.66
C LYS A 3 -26.27 -7.86 -4.90
N ALA A 4 -26.83 -8.59 -3.93
CA ALA A 4 -26.12 -9.56 -3.10
C ALA A 4 -25.50 -10.75 -3.87
N ALA A 5 -26.14 -11.22 -4.95
CA ALA A 5 -25.62 -12.36 -5.72
C ALA A 5 -24.42 -12.01 -6.61
N LEU A 6 -24.28 -10.73 -6.98
CA LEU A 6 -23.13 -10.22 -7.75
C LEU A 6 -21.95 -9.83 -6.85
N GLN A 7 -22.23 -9.49 -5.58
CA GLN A 7 -21.21 -9.14 -4.58
C GLN A 7 -20.39 -10.37 -4.14
N GLN A 8 -21.04 -11.52 -3.98
CA GLN A 8 -20.43 -12.77 -3.50
C GLN A 8 -19.17 -13.25 -4.27
N PRO A 9 -19.13 -13.29 -5.61
CA PRO A 9 -17.92 -13.68 -6.34
C PRO A 9 -16.84 -12.58 -6.32
N GLU A 10 -17.24 -11.31 -6.20
CA GLU A 10 -16.30 -10.19 -6.14
C GLU A 10 -15.57 -10.14 -4.80
N ASP A 11 -16.29 -10.38 -3.70
CA ASP A 11 -15.77 -10.46 -2.34
C ASP A 11 -14.76 -11.62 -2.19
N ALA A 12 -15.06 -12.79 -2.76
CA ALA A 12 -14.13 -13.92 -2.78
C ALA A 12 -12.82 -13.61 -3.51
N ALA A 13 -12.90 -12.85 -4.61
CA ALA A 13 -11.73 -12.47 -5.41
C ALA A 13 -10.84 -11.41 -4.76
N ILE A 14 -11.32 -10.72 -3.72
CA ILE A 14 -10.53 -9.74 -2.96
C ILE A 14 -10.21 -10.18 -1.53
N ALA A 15 -10.68 -11.35 -1.09
CA ALA A 15 -10.54 -11.84 0.28
C ALA A 15 -9.06 -11.90 0.74
N GLU A 16 -8.15 -12.36 -0.12
CA GLU A 16 -6.71 -12.36 0.19
C GLU A 16 -6.17 -10.94 0.42
N PHE A 17 -6.59 -9.99 -0.41
CA PHE A 17 -6.17 -8.59 -0.27
C PHE A 17 -6.80 -7.93 0.96
N MET A 18 -8.04 -8.29 1.32
CA MET A 18 -8.63 -7.83 2.59
C MET A 18 -7.78 -8.29 3.77
N ALA A 19 -7.34 -9.55 3.81
CA ALA A 19 -6.46 -10.05 4.86
C ALA A 19 -5.10 -9.34 4.89
N GLN A 20 -4.53 -8.99 3.73
CA GLN A 20 -3.31 -8.18 3.66
C GLN A 20 -3.53 -6.76 4.20
N ILE A 21 -4.68 -6.13 3.89
CA ILE A 21 -5.04 -4.82 4.42
C ILE A 21 -5.30 -4.87 5.93
N ASP A 22 -5.90 -5.93 6.45
CA ASP A 22 -6.13 -6.11 7.89
C ASP A 22 -4.81 -6.21 8.69
N GLY A 23 -3.71 -6.58 8.03
CA GLY A 23 -2.37 -6.65 8.63
C GLY A 23 -1.58 -5.33 8.60
N ILE A 24 -2.11 -4.25 8.03
CA ILE A 24 -1.37 -2.98 7.91
C ILE A 24 -1.52 -2.15 9.17
N GLU A 25 -0.42 -1.62 9.66
CA GLU A 25 -0.39 -0.83 10.90
C GLU A 25 -0.15 0.65 10.62
N ILE A 26 -0.59 1.52 11.54
CA ILE A 26 -0.26 2.94 11.50
C ILE A 26 1.26 3.10 11.41
N GLY A 27 1.72 3.91 10.48
CA GLY A 27 3.14 4.10 10.17
C GLY A 27 3.66 3.25 9.02
N ASN A 28 2.93 2.23 8.57
CA ASN A 28 3.27 1.47 7.37
C ASN A 28 3.20 2.36 6.12
N TRP A 29 4.11 2.11 5.18
CA TRP A 29 4.18 2.82 3.91
C TRP A 29 3.57 1.98 2.80
N VAL A 30 2.90 2.66 1.87
CA VAL A 30 2.32 2.06 0.68
C VAL A 30 2.69 2.89 -0.54
N GLU A 31 2.76 2.25 -1.68
CA GLU A 31 2.88 2.91 -2.98
C GLU A 31 1.57 2.76 -3.75
N PHE A 32 1.02 3.89 -4.20
CA PHE A 32 -0.11 3.93 -5.13
C PHE A 32 0.37 4.25 -6.54
N ARG A 33 -0.13 3.52 -7.53
CA ARG A 33 0.10 3.76 -8.96
C ARG A 33 -1.11 4.44 -9.59
N LEU A 34 -0.85 5.55 -10.25
CA LEU A 34 -1.82 6.31 -11.02
C LEU A 34 -1.96 5.73 -12.42
N VAL A 35 -3.10 6.03 -13.05
CA VAL A 35 -3.42 5.57 -14.42
C VAL A 35 -2.45 6.05 -15.50
N ASN A 36 -1.74 7.15 -15.23
CA ASN A 36 -0.73 7.71 -16.13
C ASN A 36 0.66 7.07 -15.96
N GLY A 37 0.78 6.02 -15.13
CA GLY A 37 2.03 5.33 -14.84
C GLY A 37 2.89 5.97 -13.76
N ALA A 38 2.54 7.17 -13.27
CA ALA A 38 3.20 7.74 -12.10
C ALA A 38 2.81 6.98 -10.82
N SER A 39 3.68 7.03 -9.81
CA SER A 39 3.36 6.49 -8.48
C SER A 39 3.74 7.48 -7.39
N PHE A 40 3.09 7.34 -6.24
CA PHE A 40 3.45 8.08 -5.04
C PHE A 40 3.38 7.20 -3.81
N ARG A 41 4.18 7.57 -2.81
CA ARG A 41 4.23 6.89 -1.52
C ARG A 41 3.52 7.72 -0.47
N CYS A 42 2.73 7.05 0.34
CA CYS A 42 2.08 7.64 1.49
C CYS A 42 2.15 6.68 2.67
N LYS A 43 1.98 7.24 3.85
CA LYS A 43 2.05 6.51 5.12
C LYS A 43 0.67 6.44 5.72
N LEU A 44 0.26 5.27 6.22
CA LEU A 44 -0.95 5.15 7.00
C LEU A 44 -0.80 5.97 8.29
N SER A 45 -1.69 6.94 8.53
CA SER A 45 -1.66 7.78 9.72
C SER A 45 -2.78 7.48 10.70
N ALA A 46 -3.91 6.99 10.22
CA ALA A 46 -5.07 6.69 11.06
C ALA A 46 -5.92 5.56 10.47
N LEU A 47 -6.51 4.78 11.37
CA LEU A 47 -7.59 3.84 11.14
C LEU A 47 -8.81 4.38 11.87
N ILE A 48 -9.91 4.61 11.16
CA ILE A 48 -11.17 5.10 11.73
C ILE A 48 -12.15 3.94 11.71
N GLU A 49 -12.29 3.27 12.85
CA GLU A 49 -13.06 2.03 12.98
C GLU A 49 -14.55 2.25 12.66
N GLU A 50 -15.14 3.35 13.11
CA GLU A 50 -16.55 3.64 12.93
C GLU A 50 -16.95 3.83 11.46
N ALA A 51 -15.97 4.22 10.63
CA ALA A 51 -16.17 4.48 9.20
C ALA A 51 -15.56 3.38 8.30
N ASP A 52 -14.86 2.39 8.86
CA ASP A 52 -14.06 1.39 8.13
C ASP A 52 -13.07 2.05 7.15
N CYS A 53 -12.47 3.17 7.56
CA CYS A 53 -11.64 4.03 6.71
C CYS A 53 -10.17 4.02 7.13
N PHE A 54 -9.30 4.02 6.11
CA PHE A 54 -7.86 4.13 6.24
C PHE A 54 -7.42 5.49 5.69
N VAL A 55 -6.71 6.27 6.52
CA VAL A 55 -6.24 7.61 6.14
C VAL A 55 -4.74 7.58 5.92
N PHE A 56 -4.32 7.98 4.73
CA PHE A 56 -2.92 8.05 4.33
C PHE A 56 -2.46 9.49 4.14
N VAL A 57 -1.25 9.78 4.59
CA VAL A 57 -0.61 11.10 4.52
C VAL A 57 0.68 11.07 3.74
N ASN A 58 1.06 12.23 3.20
CA ASN A 58 2.38 12.42 2.58
C ASN A 58 3.46 12.66 3.64
N ARG A 59 4.69 12.96 3.19
CA ARG A 59 5.83 13.32 4.04
C ARG A 59 5.61 14.54 4.95
N MET A 60 4.65 15.41 4.62
CA MET A 60 4.30 16.61 5.39
C MET A 60 3.16 16.34 6.39
N GLY A 61 2.62 15.12 6.45
CA GLY A 61 1.46 14.79 7.29
C GLY A 61 0.12 15.24 6.71
N LEU A 62 0.09 15.71 5.46
CA LEU A 62 -1.16 16.09 4.80
C LEU A 62 -1.86 14.86 4.22
N LYS A 63 -3.17 14.74 4.47
CA LYS A 63 -4.02 13.67 3.91
C LYS A 63 -3.96 13.67 2.39
N VAL A 64 -3.66 12.52 1.81
CA VAL A 64 -3.59 12.31 0.35
C VAL A 64 -4.66 11.34 -0.11
N ILE A 65 -4.90 10.28 0.67
CA ILE A 65 -5.88 9.23 0.38
C ILE A 65 -6.70 8.96 1.64
N GLU A 66 -7.98 8.73 1.45
CA GLU A 66 -8.89 8.13 2.41
C GLU A 66 -9.72 7.10 1.66
N LYS A 67 -9.65 5.83 2.08
CA LYS A 67 -10.28 4.71 1.40
C LYS A 67 -10.78 3.69 2.40
N THR A 68 -11.87 3.02 2.07
CA THR A 68 -12.34 1.89 2.87
C THR A 68 -11.46 0.67 2.67
N ARG A 69 -11.58 -0.31 3.58
CA ARG A 69 -10.91 -1.61 3.45
C ARG A 69 -11.14 -2.26 2.09
N VAL A 70 -12.40 -2.28 1.65
CA VAL A 70 -12.81 -2.89 0.37
C VAL A 70 -12.18 -2.15 -0.81
N GLU A 71 -12.17 -0.82 -0.78
CA GLU A 71 -11.54 -0.03 -1.84
C GLU A 71 -10.04 -0.31 -1.93
N LEU A 72 -9.34 -0.40 -0.81
CA LEU A 72 -7.91 -0.73 -0.79
C LEU A 72 -7.65 -2.13 -1.36
N ALA A 73 -8.47 -3.12 -0.97
CA ALA A 73 -8.37 -4.47 -1.51
C ALA A 73 -8.54 -4.50 -3.05
N HIS A 74 -9.46 -3.69 -3.59
CA HIS A 74 -9.57 -3.52 -5.04
C HIS A 74 -8.35 -2.84 -5.66
N GLU A 75 -7.76 -1.83 -5.01
CA GLU A 75 -6.55 -1.19 -5.51
C GLU A 75 -5.37 -2.18 -5.56
N MET A 76 -5.22 -3.04 -4.54
CA MET A 76 -4.21 -4.11 -4.54
C MET A 76 -4.48 -5.15 -5.62
N ARG A 77 -5.73 -5.63 -5.76
CA ARG A 77 -6.12 -6.58 -6.82
C ARG A 77 -5.82 -6.05 -8.22
N ARG A 78 -5.96 -4.74 -8.42
CA ARG A 78 -5.69 -4.07 -9.71
C ARG A 78 -4.20 -3.74 -9.91
N GLY A 79 -3.33 -4.09 -8.98
CA GLY A 79 -1.90 -3.76 -9.01
C GLY A 79 -1.60 -2.28 -8.82
N ARG A 80 -2.57 -1.50 -8.33
CA ARG A 80 -2.48 -0.04 -8.13
C ARG A 80 -2.09 0.36 -6.73
N MET A 81 -2.00 -0.60 -5.81
CA MET A 81 -1.46 -0.40 -4.47
C MET A 81 -0.46 -1.53 -4.17
N THR A 82 0.63 -1.19 -3.49
CA THR A 82 1.62 -2.16 -3.02
C THR A 82 2.11 -1.76 -1.64
N LEU A 83 2.12 -2.72 -0.70
CA LEU A 83 2.71 -2.53 0.62
C LEU A 83 4.23 -2.45 0.50
N LEU A 84 4.84 -1.49 1.19
CA LEU A 84 6.29 -1.34 1.23
C LEU A 84 6.79 -1.94 2.54
N GLU A 85 7.29 -3.17 2.49
CA GLU A 85 7.89 -3.83 3.66
C GLU A 85 9.12 -3.05 4.14
N GLN A 86 9.19 -2.79 5.45
CA GLN A 86 10.33 -2.07 6.03
C GLN A 86 11.66 -2.86 5.96
N GLY A 87 11.61 -4.19 5.79
CA GLY A 87 12.78 -5.07 5.79
C GLY A 87 13.65 -5.01 4.53
N ALA A 88 13.08 -4.70 3.37
CA ALA A 88 13.82 -4.72 2.09
C ALA A 88 14.68 -3.46 1.83
N LEU A 89 14.61 -2.46 2.73
CA LEU A 89 15.39 -1.23 2.61
C LEU A 89 16.83 -1.37 3.15
N ILE A 90 17.07 -2.29 4.10
CA ILE A 90 18.40 -2.53 4.65
C ILE A 90 19.28 -3.21 3.60
N ASP A 91 18.79 -4.26 2.95
CA ASP A 91 19.56 -4.99 1.93
C ASP A 91 19.85 -4.13 0.70
N ARG A 92 18.90 -3.29 0.26
CA ARG A 92 19.13 -2.38 -0.88
C ARG A 92 20.02 -1.18 -0.55
N ALA A 93 19.97 -0.68 0.69
CA ALA A 93 20.91 0.36 1.14
C ALA A 93 22.33 -0.22 1.35
N LEU A 94 22.44 -1.44 1.87
CA LEU A 94 23.70 -2.18 2.00
C LEU A 94 24.32 -2.47 0.63
N ASP A 95 23.55 -2.99 -0.34
CA ASP A 95 24.04 -3.21 -1.71
C ASP A 95 24.53 -1.91 -2.37
N ALA A 96 23.81 -0.80 -2.16
CA ALA A 96 24.19 0.50 -2.71
C ALA A 96 25.50 1.05 -2.11
N VAL A 97 25.75 0.83 -0.81
CA VAL A 97 26.99 1.26 -0.15
C VAL A 97 28.16 0.34 -0.49
N VAL A 98 27.98 -0.98 -0.50
CA VAL A 98 29.03 -1.95 -0.85
C VAL A 98 29.45 -1.82 -2.32
N GLY A 99 28.51 -1.52 -3.23
CA GLY A 99 28.81 -1.21 -4.63
C GLY A 99 29.69 0.05 -4.81
N SER A 100 29.52 1.07 -3.96
CA SER A 100 30.28 2.32 -4.03
C SER A 100 31.73 2.23 -3.53
N LEU A 101 32.05 1.18 -2.75
CA LEU A 101 33.39 0.97 -2.18
C LEU A 101 34.35 0.26 -3.15
N ARG A 102 33.84 -0.49 -4.13
CA ARG A 102 34.67 -1.15 -5.16
C ARG A 102 34.97 -0.25 -6.37
N SER A 103 34.33 0.93 -6.46
CA SER A 103 34.49 1.88 -7.57
C SER A 103 35.55 2.96 -7.34
N ARG A 104 36.28 2.94 -6.22
CA ARG A 104 37.28 3.98 -5.89
C ARG A 104 38.70 3.46 -5.62
N THR A 105 38.99 2.25 -6.07
CA THR A 105 40.35 1.68 -6.12
C THR A 105 40.49 0.80 -7.36
N ALA A 106 40.66 1.46 -8.51
CA ALA A 106 41.35 0.94 -9.69
C ALA A 106 41.85 2.12 -10.51
#